data_AF-K9TUX1-F1
#
_entry.id   AF-K9TUX1-F1
#
_cell.length_a   1.000
_cell.length_b   1.000
_cell.length_c   1.000
_cell.angle_alpha   90.00
_cell.angle_beta   90.00
_cell.angle_gamma   90.00
#
_symmetry.space_group_name_H-M   'P 1'
#
loop_
_entity.id
_entity.type
_entity.pdbx_description
1 polymer ?
#
loop_
_entity_poly.entity_id
_entity_poly.type
_entity_poly.pdbx_seq_one_letter_code
_entity_poly.pdbx_strand_id
1 'polypeptide(L)'
;METLANKTLSLWQAEGRQLIPQNFATFRSLISQAKDLAQQGNYEAAAVYGQIAANYAQLNHCGFFVSSELEQLLLTIGRKAIPIAFAPQKETALPKTVKHVLHVSTHLSDIGGIPRLLRRWIQQDTERSHSVALTRQALNEIPQTLKDAVANSQGRIYVLNDRNGGIISRAKRLRECAATADIVVLHTWEYDVVPTIAFANKAQSPAIVYTNHGDHWFWVGAAVSDAIANLRESGMHLSQQRRGIEAKRNLLLATILEPACRKLSRSQAKQQLGIDENSIMLLSIARAVKYKTVDGVSFADAHVELLKRYDRAILVAIGPGHSDEDWSAAIQQTQGRIQVLGETKDTAVFYQAADIYVDSFPFVSITSILEAGSYGVPSVSRYPYSSDLCGVLGSDMPGLTGNLIRVRDLEEYTAVLSRLVEDEEFRLSLGEATRNKIAATHWGSHWQNALNELYSYVVALPKKTATLDLVDEMSLGEPDIFLPSVNQTDLKTVMHWHMPLMPFKQRLQLWLNLVKKYGFRNNHLNFLLPEKLRSRYYLLRRNYSHWHFLRRR
;
A
#
# COMPACT_ATOMS: atom_id res chain seq x y z
N MET A 1 25.61 -20.17 -14.67
CA MET A 1 24.33 -19.46 -14.42
C MET A 1 24.34 -18.68 -13.10
N GLU A 2 24.84 -19.23 -11.98
CA GLU A 2 25.00 -18.48 -10.71
C GLU A 2 25.88 -17.21 -10.80
N THR A 3 26.92 -17.21 -11.63
CA THR A 3 27.83 -16.06 -11.79
C THR A 3 27.27 -14.87 -12.59
N LEU A 4 26.24 -15.09 -13.42
CA LEU A 4 25.55 -14.02 -14.17
C LEU A 4 24.40 -13.42 -13.35
N ALA A 5 23.67 -14.25 -12.59
CA ALA A 5 22.65 -13.79 -11.65
C ALA A 5 23.23 -12.83 -10.59
N ASN A 6 24.49 -13.05 -10.16
CA ASN A 6 25.19 -12.21 -9.17
C ASN A 6 25.54 -10.78 -9.60
N LYS A 7 25.31 -10.38 -10.87
CA LYS A 7 25.55 -9.00 -11.34
C LYS A 7 24.29 -8.16 -11.53
N THR A 8 23.11 -8.80 -11.52
CA THR A 8 21.82 -8.10 -11.68
C THR A 8 21.54 -7.27 -10.42
N LEU A 9 21.12 -6.02 -10.59
CA LEU A 9 20.84 -5.03 -9.54
C LEU A 9 22.06 -4.57 -8.72
N SER A 10 23.30 -4.77 -9.20
CA SER A 10 24.51 -4.40 -8.46
C SER A 10 24.57 -2.91 -8.09
N LEU A 11 24.07 -2.02 -8.96
CA LEU A 11 23.95 -0.58 -8.69
C LEU A 11 22.98 -0.29 -7.55
N TRP A 12 21.83 -0.98 -7.52
CA TRP A 12 20.83 -0.81 -6.47
C TRP A 12 21.36 -1.32 -5.13
N GLN A 13 22.10 -2.43 -5.12
CA GLN A 13 22.77 -2.93 -3.90
C GLN A 13 23.76 -1.91 -3.34
N ALA A 14 24.60 -1.32 -4.20
CA ALA A 14 25.57 -0.31 -3.79
C ALA A 14 24.89 0.96 -3.25
N GLU A 15 23.87 1.44 -3.96
CA GLU A 15 23.06 2.59 -3.55
C GLU A 15 22.38 2.34 -2.19
N GLY A 16 21.73 1.20 -2.01
CA GLY A 16 21.05 0.87 -0.76
C GLY A 16 22.01 0.78 0.43
N ARG A 17 23.18 0.17 0.25
CA ARG A 17 24.23 0.12 1.29
C ARG A 17 24.72 1.50 1.70
N GLN A 18 24.69 2.48 0.80
CA GLN A 18 25.06 3.86 1.09
C GLN A 18 23.93 4.66 1.75
N LEU A 19 22.68 4.50 1.28
CA LEU A 19 21.54 5.31 1.72
C LEU A 19 20.96 4.86 3.07
N ILE A 20 20.88 3.56 3.33
CA ILE A 20 20.24 3.02 4.55
C ILE A 20 20.86 3.61 5.84
N PRO A 21 22.20 3.68 6.02
CA PRO A 21 22.79 4.28 7.22
C PRO A 21 22.42 5.75 7.43
N GLN A 22 22.32 6.53 6.35
CA GLN A 22 21.93 7.94 6.40
C GLN A 22 20.46 8.10 6.77
N ASN A 23 19.61 7.25 6.21
CA ASN A 23 18.18 7.19 6.52
C ASN A 23 17.95 6.80 7.98
N PHE A 24 18.66 5.77 8.45
CA PHE A 24 18.62 5.33 9.84
C PHE A 24 19.02 6.46 10.80
N ALA A 25 20.13 7.16 10.54
CA ALA A 25 20.57 8.29 11.37
C ALA A 25 19.52 9.42 11.42
N THR A 26 18.89 9.72 10.29
CA THR A 26 17.80 10.72 10.22
C THR A 26 16.59 10.28 11.03
N PHE A 27 16.17 9.02 10.89
CA PHE A 27 15.09 8.44 11.69
C PHE A 27 15.38 8.55 13.20
N ARG A 28 16.58 8.15 13.65
CA ARG A 28 17.00 8.26 15.06
C ARG A 28 16.91 9.69 15.59
N SER A 29 17.31 10.68 14.79
CA SER A 29 17.21 12.10 15.15
C SER A 29 15.75 12.57 15.31
N LEU A 30 14.84 12.08 14.47
CA LEU A 30 13.41 12.37 14.58
C LEU A 30 12.80 11.73 15.84
N ILE A 31 13.18 10.48 16.15
CA ILE A 31 12.74 9.81 17.37
C ILE A 31 13.26 10.52 18.63
N SER A 32 14.52 10.98 18.63
CA SER A 32 15.07 11.78 19.74
C SER A 32 14.23 13.03 20.00
N GLN A 33 13.89 13.80 18.95
CA GLN A 33 13.04 14.99 19.08
C GLN A 33 11.64 14.63 19.61
N ALA A 34 11.06 13.52 19.15
CA ALA A 34 9.77 13.05 19.62
C ALA A 34 9.81 12.69 21.12
N LYS A 35 10.89 12.02 21.57
CA LYS A 35 11.11 11.66 22.97
C LYS A 35 11.29 12.88 23.86
N ASP A 36 12.11 13.84 23.46
CA ASP A 36 12.34 15.09 24.22
C ASP A 36 11.03 15.85 24.43
N LEU A 37 10.21 15.96 23.38
CA LEU A 37 8.88 16.58 23.46
C LEU A 37 7.94 15.81 24.40
N ALA A 38 7.96 14.48 24.36
CA ALA A 38 7.13 13.65 25.24
C ALA A 38 7.55 13.77 26.71
N GLN A 39 8.86 13.84 27.00
CA GLN A 39 9.38 14.07 28.35
C GLN A 39 8.97 15.43 28.91
N GLN A 40 8.86 16.44 28.05
CA GLN A 40 8.34 17.78 28.40
C GLN A 40 6.80 17.84 28.50
N GLY A 41 6.10 16.71 28.35
CA GLY A 41 4.64 16.65 28.38
C GLY A 41 3.96 17.17 27.11
N ASN A 42 4.72 17.48 26.05
CA ASN A 42 4.19 18.00 24.79
C ASN A 42 3.78 16.85 23.85
N TYR A 43 2.78 16.09 24.25
CA TYR A 43 2.37 14.85 23.60
C TYR A 43 1.85 15.04 22.17
N GLU A 44 1.16 16.14 21.87
CA GLU A 44 0.70 16.42 20.49
C GLU A 44 1.89 16.60 19.54
N ALA A 45 2.88 17.44 19.91
CA ALA A 45 4.05 17.64 19.07
C ALA A 45 4.90 16.36 18.97
N ALA A 46 5.05 15.62 20.07
CA ALA A 46 5.75 14.34 20.09
C ALA A 46 5.11 13.32 19.12
N ALA A 47 3.79 13.21 19.13
CA ALA A 47 3.05 12.32 18.23
C ALA A 47 3.23 12.72 16.75
N VAL A 48 3.24 14.02 16.44
CA VAL A 48 3.50 14.50 15.07
C VAL A 48 4.93 14.16 14.63
N TYR A 49 5.92 14.31 15.50
CA TYR A 49 7.30 13.90 15.20
C TYR A 49 7.42 12.38 15.03
N GLY A 50 6.72 11.58 15.83
CA GLY A 50 6.63 10.12 15.63
C GLY A 50 6.03 9.76 14.27
N GLN A 51 4.98 10.46 13.85
CA GLN A 51 4.39 10.28 12.51
C GLN A 51 5.33 10.72 11.37
N ILE A 52 6.10 11.79 11.57
CA ILE A 52 7.15 12.22 10.63
C ILE A 52 8.23 11.13 10.52
N ALA A 53 8.67 10.57 11.65
CA ALA A 53 9.65 9.48 11.67
C ALA A 53 9.12 8.24 10.93
N ALA A 54 7.87 7.84 11.18
CA ALA A 54 7.23 6.72 10.50
C ALA A 54 7.13 6.95 8.98
N ASN A 55 6.66 8.13 8.56
CA ASN A 55 6.55 8.47 7.14
C ASN A 55 7.93 8.57 6.47
N TYR A 56 8.93 9.06 7.19
CA TYR A 56 10.30 9.08 6.70
C TYR A 56 10.83 7.65 6.49
N ALA A 57 10.70 6.76 7.47
CA ALA A 57 11.14 5.37 7.34
C ALA A 57 10.38 4.59 6.26
N GLN A 58 9.09 4.90 6.05
CA GLN A 58 8.33 4.39 4.93
C GLN A 58 8.94 4.86 3.59
N LEU A 59 9.11 6.16 3.39
CA LEU A 59 9.52 6.69 2.08
C LEU A 59 11.02 6.56 1.82
N ASN A 60 11.82 6.41 2.88
CA ASN A 60 13.27 6.26 2.87
C ASN A 60 13.64 5.07 3.76
N HIS A 61 13.77 3.88 3.16
CA HIS A 61 14.00 2.65 3.93
C HIS A 61 15.21 2.79 4.86
N CYS A 62 15.00 2.47 6.14
CA CYS A 62 15.99 2.62 7.21
C CYS A 62 16.68 1.30 7.60
N GLY A 63 16.45 0.21 6.85
CA GLY A 63 17.01 -1.11 7.16
C GLY A 63 16.16 -1.95 8.13
N PHE A 64 14.92 -1.53 8.40
CA PHE A 64 13.97 -2.26 9.23
C PHE A 64 12.53 -1.95 8.81
N PHE A 65 11.58 -2.81 9.18
CA PHE A 65 10.17 -2.71 8.77
C PHE A 65 9.21 -2.34 9.90
N VAL A 66 9.74 -2.21 11.12
CA VAL A 66 9.05 -1.79 12.34
C VAL A 66 10.07 -1.18 13.29
N SER A 67 9.64 -0.29 14.18
CA SER A 67 10.50 0.30 15.22
C SER A 67 9.82 0.12 16.58
N SER A 68 10.42 -0.72 17.44
CA SER A 68 9.95 -0.89 18.81
C SER A 68 10.08 0.42 19.59
N GLU A 69 11.15 1.18 19.37
CA GLU A 69 11.35 2.46 20.07
C GLU A 69 10.24 3.46 19.77
N LEU A 70 9.81 3.58 18.51
CA LEU A 70 8.70 4.42 18.11
C LEU A 70 7.37 3.91 18.69
N GLU A 71 7.11 2.60 18.60
CA GLU A 71 5.89 1.99 19.12
C GLU A 71 5.76 2.24 20.63
N GLN A 72 6.82 2.03 21.41
CA GLN A 72 6.81 2.29 22.86
C GLN A 72 6.59 3.77 23.20
N LEU A 73 7.16 4.69 22.41
CA LEU A 73 6.91 6.11 22.57
C LEU A 73 5.43 6.43 22.34
N LEU A 74 4.83 5.91 21.26
CA LEU A 74 3.41 6.13 20.93
C LEU A 74 2.47 5.53 21.98
N LEU A 75 2.80 4.35 22.51
CA LEU A 75 2.09 3.73 23.62
C LEU A 75 2.17 4.58 24.89
N THR A 76 3.35 5.11 25.20
CA THR A 76 3.56 6.01 26.35
C THR A 76 2.72 7.27 26.21
N ILE A 77 2.74 7.88 25.02
CA ILE A 77 1.90 9.03 24.68
C ILE A 77 0.42 8.68 24.89
N GLY A 78 -0.06 7.56 24.33
CA GLY A 78 -1.46 7.13 24.46
C GLY A 78 -1.89 6.89 25.91
N ARG A 79 -1.04 6.27 26.73
CA ARG A 79 -1.30 6.01 28.16
C ARG A 79 -1.32 7.29 29.00
N LYS A 80 -0.44 8.25 28.71
CA LYS A 80 -0.34 9.52 29.46
C LYS A 80 -1.36 10.57 29.02
N ALA A 81 -1.63 10.66 27.73
CA ALA A 81 -2.47 11.71 27.15
C ALA A 81 -3.96 11.33 27.09
N ILE A 82 -4.29 10.04 27.09
CA ILE A 82 -5.68 9.57 27.03
C ILE A 82 -5.97 8.72 28.28
N PRO A 83 -6.42 9.36 29.39
CA PRO A 83 -6.64 8.69 30.66
C PRO A 83 -7.63 7.54 30.52
N ILE A 84 -7.40 6.49 31.32
CA ILE A 84 -8.28 5.34 31.44
C ILE A 84 -9.60 5.83 32.03
N ALA A 85 -10.73 5.54 31.38
CA ALA A 85 -12.02 5.72 32.02
C ALA A 85 -12.12 4.71 33.18
N PHE A 86 -12.21 5.18 34.42
CA PHE A 86 -12.37 4.37 35.64
C PHE A 86 -13.71 3.62 35.74
N ALA A 87 -14.58 3.73 34.73
CA ALA A 87 -15.79 2.94 34.72
C ALA A 87 -15.41 1.45 34.74
N PRO A 88 -16.04 0.61 35.58
CA PRO A 88 -15.88 -0.82 35.51
C PRO A 88 -16.37 -1.24 34.12
N GLN A 89 -15.44 -1.38 33.19
CA GLN A 89 -15.72 -2.10 31.97
C GLN A 89 -16.05 -3.51 32.46
N LYS A 90 -17.27 -3.98 32.14
CA LYS A 90 -17.49 -5.42 32.03
C LYS A 90 -16.24 -5.96 31.37
N GLU A 91 -15.60 -6.97 31.96
CA GLU A 91 -14.75 -7.85 31.16
C GLU A 91 -15.58 -8.13 29.92
N THR A 92 -15.23 -7.50 28.79
CA THR A 92 -15.95 -7.70 27.56
C THR A 92 -15.54 -9.09 27.18
N ALA A 93 -16.27 -10.07 27.72
CA ALA A 93 -16.22 -11.45 27.27
C ALA A 93 -16.26 -11.35 25.76
N LEU A 94 -15.18 -11.81 25.13
CA LEU A 94 -15.02 -11.66 23.70
C LEU A 94 -16.30 -12.22 23.06
N PRO A 95 -16.96 -11.46 22.17
CA PRO A 95 -18.24 -11.87 21.65
C PRO A 95 -18.06 -13.22 20.96
N LYS A 96 -18.89 -14.21 21.31
CA LYS A 96 -18.84 -15.55 20.68
C LYS A 96 -19.02 -15.48 19.16
N THR A 97 -19.62 -14.40 18.66
CA THR A 97 -19.84 -14.12 17.25
C THR A 97 -19.59 -12.64 16.99
N VAL A 98 -18.77 -12.31 15.99
CA VAL A 98 -18.47 -10.94 15.59
C VAL A 98 -19.66 -10.38 14.79
N LYS A 99 -20.21 -9.25 15.23
CA LYS A 99 -21.36 -8.57 14.60
C LYS A 99 -21.03 -7.14 14.16
N HIS A 100 -20.15 -6.45 14.88
CA HIS A 100 -19.79 -5.06 14.62
C HIS A 100 -18.31 -4.93 14.30
N VAL A 101 -17.99 -4.58 13.07
CA VAL A 101 -16.62 -4.37 12.59
C VAL A 101 -16.37 -2.88 12.40
N LEU A 102 -15.29 -2.36 13.00
CA LEU A 102 -14.82 -1.00 12.74
C LEU A 102 -13.57 -1.07 11.86
N HIS A 103 -13.70 -0.61 10.62
CA HIS A 103 -12.55 -0.38 9.74
C HIS A 103 -11.92 0.99 10.04
N VAL A 104 -10.60 1.06 10.09
CA VAL A 104 -9.87 2.31 10.32
C VAL A 104 -8.94 2.56 9.14
N SER A 105 -9.00 3.74 8.53
CA SER A 105 -8.04 4.13 7.49
C SER A 105 -7.63 5.60 7.66
N THR A 106 -6.49 6.00 7.09
CA THR A 106 -6.00 7.37 7.24
C THR A 106 -6.77 8.33 6.35
N HIS A 107 -6.74 8.05 5.06
CA HIS A 107 -7.49 8.76 4.03
C HIS A 107 -7.73 7.83 2.85
N LEU A 108 -8.80 8.08 2.11
CA LEU A 108 -9.25 7.29 0.97
C LEU A 108 -9.47 8.23 -0.23
N SER A 109 -9.10 7.72 -1.41
CA SER A 109 -9.28 8.36 -2.71
C SER A 109 -10.16 7.48 -3.60
N ASP A 110 -10.58 7.99 -4.76
CA ASP A 110 -11.33 7.21 -5.76
C ASP A 110 -10.51 6.11 -6.42
N ILE A 111 -9.18 6.22 -6.40
CA ILE A 111 -8.23 5.32 -7.07
C ILE A 111 -7.26 4.80 -6.01
N GLY A 112 -7.08 3.48 -5.97
CA GLY A 112 -6.10 2.82 -5.11
C GLY A 112 -6.55 1.44 -4.63
N GLY A 113 -5.59 0.64 -4.13
CA GLY A 113 -5.86 -0.70 -3.60
C GLY A 113 -6.68 -0.69 -2.31
N ILE A 114 -6.30 0.15 -1.35
CA ILE A 114 -6.97 0.26 -0.03
C ILE A 114 -8.47 0.59 -0.15
N PRO A 115 -8.91 1.66 -0.85
CA PRO A 115 -10.34 1.96 -0.96
C PRO A 115 -11.14 0.84 -1.64
N ARG A 116 -10.56 0.15 -2.63
CA ARG A 116 -11.20 -1.01 -3.28
C ARG A 116 -11.31 -2.19 -2.33
N LEU A 117 -10.23 -2.53 -1.62
CA LEU A 117 -10.19 -3.60 -0.63
C LEU A 117 -11.24 -3.38 0.46
N LEU A 118 -11.23 -2.20 1.08
CA LEU A 118 -12.16 -1.86 2.15
C LEU A 118 -13.62 -1.88 1.67
N ARG A 119 -13.92 -1.27 0.51
CA ARG A 119 -15.28 -1.30 -0.06
C ARG A 119 -15.76 -2.72 -0.32
N ARG A 120 -14.95 -3.54 -0.98
CA ARG A 120 -15.31 -4.94 -1.34
C ARG A 120 -15.49 -5.80 -0.10
N TRP A 121 -14.64 -5.61 0.92
CA TRP A 121 -14.77 -6.31 2.19
C TRP A 121 -16.14 -6.06 2.82
N ILE A 122 -16.53 -4.78 2.93
CA ILE A 122 -17.85 -4.39 3.49
C ILE A 122 -19.00 -4.91 2.63
N GLN A 123 -18.86 -4.89 1.31
CA GLN A 123 -19.93 -5.34 0.40
C GLN A 123 -20.15 -6.85 0.43
N GLN A 124 -19.10 -7.65 0.66
CA GLN A 124 -19.23 -9.11 0.68
C GLN A 124 -19.49 -9.68 2.07
N ASP A 125 -19.09 -9.01 3.15
CA ASP A 125 -19.45 -9.41 4.51
C ASP A 125 -20.85 -8.88 4.87
N THR A 126 -21.88 -9.58 4.38
CA THR A 126 -23.29 -9.18 4.57
C THR A 126 -23.88 -9.60 5.91
N GLU A 127 -23.16 -10.41 6.69
CA GLU A 127 -23.62 -10.92 7.98
C GLU A 127 -23.34 -9.95 9.15
N ARG A 128 -22.53 -8.92 8.90
CA ARG A 128 -22.03 -7.99 9.93
C ARG A 128 -22.33 -6.55 9.57
N SER A 129 -22.30 -5.71 10.59
CA SER A 129 -22.37 -4.26 10.42
C SER A 129 -20.97 -3.66 10.39
N HIS A 130 -20.71 -2.82 9.38
CA HIS A 130 -19.38 -2.26 9.14
C HIS A 130 -19.37 -0.74 9.26
N SER A 131 -18.69 -0.23 10.28
CA SER A 131 -18.40 1.19 10.40
C SER A 131 -16.99 1.51 9.91
N VAL A 132 -16.74 2.76 9.52
CA VAL A 132 -15.43 3.24 9.04
C VAL A 132 -15.02 4.47 9.82
N ALA A 133 -13.81 4.48 10.38
CA ALA A 133 -13.18 5.66 10.96
C ALA A 133 -12.02 6.15 10.09
N LEU A 134 -12.04 7.42 9.72
CA LEU A 134 -11.04 8.07 8.87
C LEU A 134 -10.23 9.09 9.68
N THR A 135 -8.93 8.86 9.85
CA THR A 135 -8.10 9.65 10.79
C THR A 135 -7.71 11.03 10.24
N ARG A 136 -7.63 11.20 8.91
CA ARG A 136 -7.22 12.43 8.23
C ARG A 136 -7.87 12.55 6.84
N GLN A 137 -9.18 12.80 6.79
CA GLN A 137 -9.94 12.83 5.54
C GLN A 137 -10.61 14.19 5.30
N ALA A 138 -10.73 14.59 4.03
CA ALA A 138 -11.66 15.66 3.63
C ALA A 138 -13.05 15.07 3.32
N LEU A 139 -14.10 15.60 3.93
CA LEU A 139 -15.48 15.07 3.84
C LEU A 139 -16.00 14.95 2.40
N ASN A 140 -15.65 15.92 1.55
CA ASN A 140 -16.05 15.97 0.15
C ASN A 140 -15.26 15.01 -0.76
N GLU A 141 -14.22 14.35 -0.24
CA GLU A 141 -13.37 13.43 -1.00
C GLU A 141 -13.64 11.95 -0.67
N ILE A 142 -14.63 11.66 0.19
CA ILE A 142 -15.02 10.28 0.50
C ILE A 142 -15.81 9.70 -0.69
N PRO A 143 -15.36 8.59 -1.30
CA PRO A 143 -16.03 7.99 -2.45
C PRO A 143 -17.49 7.62 -2.14
N GLN A 144 -18.41 7.95 -3.05
CA GLN A 144 -19.84 7.64 -2.85
C GLN A 144 -20.09 6.14 -2.71
N THR A 145 -19.40 5.32 -3.52
CA THR A 145 -19.51 3.85 -3.46
C THR A 145 -19.16 3.28 -2.09
N LEU A 146 -18.28 3.93 -1.33
CA LEU A 146 -17.97 3.54 0.04
C LEU A 146 -19.07 3.98 1.01
N LYS A 147 -19.60 5.20 0.86
CA LYS A 147 -20.73 5.68 1.68
C LYS A 147 -21.92 4.73 1.57
N ASP A 148 -22.23 4.32 0.34
CA ASP A 148 -23.32 3.39 0.07
C ASP A 148 -23.06 2.02 0.71
N ALA A 149 -21.84 1.47 0.58
CA ALA A 149 -21.46 0.20 1.19
C ALA A 149 -21.59 0.21 2.74
N VAL A 150 -21.15 1.30 3.37
CA VAL A 150 -21.27 1.47 4.83
C VAL A 150 -22.72 1.63 5.27
N ALA A 151 -23.52 2.42 4.54
CA ALA A 151 -24.93 2.59 4.84
C ALA A 151 -25.71 1.27 4.69
N ASN A 152 -25.43 0.51 3.64
CA ASN A 152 -26.07 -0.79 3.38
C ASN A 152 -25.72 -1.85 4.42
N SER A 153 -24.54 -1.77 5.04
CA SER A 153 -24.16 -2.60 6.19
C SER A 153 -24.60 -2.01 7.53
N GLN A 154 -25.52 -1.04 7.54
CA GLN A 154 -26.08 -0.40 8.75
C GLN A 154 -25.01 0.27 9.64
N GLY A 155 -23.84 0.56 9.08
CA GLY A 155 -22.73 1.18 9.79
C GLY A 155 -22.71 2.70 9.67
N ARG A 156 -21.62 3.29 10.16
CA ARG A 156 -21.41 4.75 10.13
C ARG A 156 -20.00 5.09 9.69
N ILE A 157 -19.85 6.24 9.04
CA ILE A 157 -18.55 6.83 8.72
C ILE A 157 -18.24 7.94 9.73
N TYR A 158 -17.11 7.81 10.40
CA TYR A 158 -16.57 8.78 11.34
C TYR A 158 -15.35 9.47 10.73
N VAL A 159 -15.39 10.79 10.55
CA VAL A 159 -14.23 11.58 10.09
C VAL A 159 -13.59 12.25 11.29
N LEU A 160 -12.47 11.72 11.77
CA LEU A 160 -11.93 12.07 13.09
C LEU A 160 -11.29 13.46 13.14
N ASN A 161 -10.95 14.03 11.98
CA ASN A 161 -10.39 15.39 11.83
C ASN A 161 -11.44 16.46 11.48
N ASP A 162 -12.74 16.14 11.54
CA ASP A 162 -13.85 17.09 11.27
C ASP A 162 -13.95 18.20 12.33
N ARG A 163 -13.64 17.88 13.59
CA ARG A 163 -13.65 18.78 14.75
C ARG A 163 -12.24 19.24 15.11
N ASN A 164 -12.15 20.40 15.77
CA ASN A 164 -10.87 20.97 16.22
C ASN A 164 -10.13 19.99 17.15
N GLY A 165 -8.80 19.94 17.02
CA GLY A 165 -7.93 19.02 17.77
C GLY A 165 -6.81 18.45 16.91
N GLY A 166 -5.75 17.97 17.57
CA GLY A 166 -4.60 17.33 16.93
C GLY A 166 -4.73 15.81 16.87
N ILE A 167 -3.59 15.13 16.81
CA ILE A 167 -3.48 13.67 16.72
C ILE A 167 -4.07 13.00 17.97
N ILE A 168 -3.84 13.56 19.16
CA ILE A 168 -4.35 12.97 20.42
C ILE A 168 -5.87 13.04 20.48
N SER A 169 -6.45 14.16 20.02
CA SER A 169 -7.91 14.31 19.94
C SER A 169 -8.54 13.29 18.98
N ARG A 170 -7.88 13.01 17.84
CA ARG A 170 -8.31 11.98 16.89
C ARG A 170 -8.21 10.59 17.48
N ALA A 171 -7.12 10.28 18.18
CA ALA A 171 -6.93 9.00 18.86
C ALA A 171 -7.99 8.75 19.95
N LYS A 172 -8.36 9.79 20.71
CA LYS A 172 -9.47 9.70 21.68
C LYS A 172 -10.80 9.38 21.00
N ARG A 173 -11.13 10.10 19.92
CA ARG A 173 -12.36 9.84 19.12
C ARG A 173 -12.36 8.44 18.51
N LEU A 174 -11.21 7.95 18.04
CA LEU A 174 -11.07 6.59 17.54
C LEU A 174 -11.38 5.56 18.64
N ARG A 175 -10.85 5.75 19.85
CA ARG A 175 -11.16 4.90 21.01
C ARG A 175 -12.67 4.90 21.34
N GLU A 176 -13.31 6.07 21.27
CA GLU A 176 -14.76 6.21 21.46
C GLU A 176 -15.55 5.44 20.39
N CYS A 177 -15.17 5.54 19.11
CA CYS A 177 -15.82 4.82 18.02
C CYS A 177 -15.63 3.29 18.14
N ALA A 178 -14.46 2.86 18.63
CA ALA A 178 -14.15 1.45 18.80
C ALA A 178 -14.85 0.79 20.00
N ALA A 179 -15.42 1.57 20.93
CA ALA A 179 -16.01 1.03 22.16
C ALA A 179 -17.21 0.08 21.92
N THR A 180 -17.87 0.19 20.77
CA THR A 180 -18.99 -0.67 20.37
C THR A 180 -18.61 -1.69 19.30
N ALA A 181 -17.34 -1.77 18.92
CA ALA A 181 -16.86 -2.71 17.92
C ALA A 181 -16.43 -4.02 18.58
N ASP A 182 -16.75 -5.14 17.94
CA ASP A 182 -16.26 -6.46 18.34
C ASP A 182 -14.82 -6.66 17.86
N ILE A 183 -14.55 -6.19 16.63
CA ILE A 183 -13.23 -6.19 15.98
C ILE A 183 -12.96 -4.82 15.35
N VAL A 184 -11.71 -4.39 15.46
CA VAL A 184 -11.16 -3.27 14.70
C VAL A 184 -10.22 -3.79 13.62
N VAL A 185 -10.40 -3.36 12.37
CA VAL A 185 -9.52 -3.70 11.24
C VAL A 185 -8.78 -2.46 10.76
N LEU A 186 -7.45 -2.45 10.87
CA LEU A 186 -6.59 -1.34 10.47
C LEU A 186 -6.18 -1.48 9.00
N HIS A 187 -6.71 -0.57 8.19
CA HIS A 187 -6.36 -0.29 6.79
C HIS A 187 -5.61 1.05 6.67
N THR A 188 -4.91 1.43 7.72
CA THR A 188 -4.23 2.73 7.79
C THR A 188 -3.04 2.77 6.85
N TRP A 189 -2.71 3.98 6.43
CA TRP A 189 -1.40 4.22 5.84
C TRP A 189 -0.34 3.95 6.90
N GLU A 190 0.81 3.50 6.43
CA GLU A 190 1.87 2.92 7.22
C GLU A 190 2.44 3.86 8.29
N TYR A 191 2.37 5.17 8.03
CA TYR A 191 2.84 6.20 8.94
C TYR A 191 1.84 6.63 10.02
N ASP A 192 0.57 6.21 9.92
CA ASP A 192 -0.50 6.77 10.76
C ASP A 192 -0.41 6.28 12.20
N VAL A 193 -0.01 7.19 13.10
CA VAL A 193 0.21 6.89 14.51
C VAL A 193 -1.08 6.90 15.34
N VAL A 194 -2.20 7.37 14.78
CA VAL A 194 -3.46 7.55 15.51
C VAL A 194 -3.96 6.23 16.13
N PRO A 195 -3.99 5.08 15.42
CA PRO A 195 -4.43 3.82 16.02
C PRO A 195 -3.53 3.34 17.16
N THR A 196 -2.21 3.43 17.01
CA THR A 196 -1.27 3.01 18.06
C THR A 196 -1.47 3.81 19.35
N ILE A 197 -1.69 5.12 19.25
CA ILE A 197 -2.01 5.99 20.39
C ILE A 197 -3.39 5.65 20.96
N ALA A 198 -4.40 5.47 20.09
CA ALA A 198 -5.77 5.19 20.50
C ALA A 198 -5.88 3.89 21.30
N PHE A 199 -5.16 2.85 20.87
CA PHE A 199 -5.27 1.49 21.43
C PHE A 199 -4.14 1.11 22.38
N ALA A 200 -3.38 2.09 22.88
CA ALA A 200 -2.27 1.88 23.81
C ALA A 200 -2.64 1.14 25.11
N ASN A 201 -3.93 1.16 25.48
CA ASN A 201 -4.51 0.47 26.63
C ASN A 201 -5.29 -0.78 26.16
N LYS A 202 -4.60 -1.91 25.95
CA LYS A 202 -5.18 -3.14 25.37
C LYS A 202 -6.32 -3.75 26.17
N ALA A 203 -6.34 -3.58 27.49
CA ALA A 203 -7.44 -4.04 28.33
C ALA A 203 -8.79 -3.42 27.89
N GLN A 204 -8.78 -2.18 27.41
CA GLN A 204 -9.98 -1.42 27.01
C GLN A 204 -10.25 -1.47 25.50
N SER A 205 -9.39 -2.15 24.73
CA SER A 205 -9.49 -2.21 23.28
C SER A 205 -10.19 -3.50 22.83
N PRO A 206 -10.99 -3.45 21.75
CA PRO A 206 -11.44 -4.65 21.05
C PRO A 206 -10.26 -5.45 20.47
N ALA A 207 -10.55 -6.61 19.88
CA ALA A 207 -9.52 -7.31 19.11
C ALA A 207 -9.15 -6.50 17.87
N ILE A 208 -7.84 -6.38 17.58
CA ILE A 208 -7.33 -5.52 16.50
C ILE A 208 -6.63 -6.39 15.45
N VAL A 209 -7.09 -6.30 14.21
CA VAL A 209 -6.47 -6.92 13.04
C VAL A 209 -5.80 -5.83 12.21
N TYR A 210 -4.50 -5.96 11.92
CA TYR A 210 -3.83 -5.09 10.97
C TYR A 210 -3.82 -5.72 9.58
N THR A 211 -4.29 -5.00 8.57
CA THR A 211 -4.21 -5.46 7.18
C THR A 211 -2.87 -5.07 6.59
N ASN A 212 -2.00 -6.06 6.33
CA ASN A 212 -0.65 -5.86 5.83
C ASN A 212 -0.64 -5.65 4.30
N HIS A 213 -1.23 -4.53 3.86
CA HIS A 213 -1.29 -4.13 2.45
C HIS A 213 0.02 -3.47 1.96
N GLY A 214 0.78 -2.87 2.88
CA GLY A 214 2.11 -2.29 2.67
C GLY A 214 3.22 -3.17 3.23
N ASP A 215 3.21 -4.45 2.89
CA ASP A 215 4.13 -5.44 3.47
C ASP A 215 5.62 -5.21 3.19
N HIS A 216 5.93 -4.53 2.10
CA HIS A 216 7.26 -4.08 1.70
C HIS A 216 7.68 -2.75 2.34
N TRP A 217 6.80 -2.09 3.11
CA TRP A 217 7.07 -0.82 3.77
C TRP A 217 7.31 -0.98 5.26
N PHE A 218 8.04 -0.02 5.83
CA PHE A 218 7.97 0.26 7.26
C PHE A 218 6.54 0.68 7.64
N TRP A 219 5.99 0.16 8.74
CA TRP A 219 4.73 0.66 9.30
C TRP A 219 4.65 0.61 10.83
N VAL A 220 3.73 1.39 11.39
CA VAL A 220 3.38 1.42 12.83
C VAL A 220 2.04 0.72 13.10
N GLY A 221 1.89 0.15 14.29
CA GLY A 221 0.70 -0.57 14.74
C GLY A 221 0.97 -2.00 15.25
N ALA A 222 2.22 -2.48 15.20
CA ALA A 222 2.58 -3.86 15.54
C ALA A 222 2.39 -4.16 17.04
N ALA A 223 2.53 -3.14 17.89
CA ALA A 223 2.35 -3.31 19.33
C ALA A 223 0.88 -3.41 19.72
N VAL A 224 -0.03 -2.81 18.96
CA VAL A 224 -1.47 -2.80 19.28
C VAL A 224 -2.27 -3.87 18.55
N SER A 225 -1.69 -4.53 17.55
CA SER A 225 -2.39 -5.54 16.74
C SER A 225 -2.37 -6.93 17.40
N ASP A 226 -3.52 -7.58 17.49
CA ASP A 226 -3.65 -8.96 17.99
C ASP A 226 -3.32 -9.99 16.91
N ALA A 227 -3.61 -9.65 15.64
CA ALA A 227 -3.22 -10.42 14.48
C ALA A 227 -2.95 -9.53 13.27
N ILE A 228 -2.22 -10.07 12.31
CA ILE A 228 -1.89 -9.45 11.03
C ILE A 228 -2.58 -10.26 9.93
N ALA A 229 -3.47 -9.62 9.18
CA ALA A 229 -4.06 -10.16 7.95
C ALA A 229 -3.12 -9.85 6.78
N ASN A 230 -2.30 -10.82 6.41
CA ASN A 230 -1.36 -10.76 5.30
C ASN A 230 -2.07 -11.08 3.99
N LEU A 231 -1.85 -10.25 2.96
CA LEU A 231 -2.49 -10.43 1.66
C LEU A 231 -1.78 -11.46 0.76
N ARG A 232 -0.56 -11.87 1.14
CA ARG A 232 0.30 -12.83 0.44
C ARG A 232 1.35 -13.45 1.35
N GLU A 233 1.97 -14.54 0.90
CA GLU A 233 2.88 -15.38 1.69
C GLU A 233 4.18 -14.64 2.06
N SER A 234 4.82 -13.96 1.10
CA SER A 234 6.04 -13.18 1.35
C SER A 234 5.83 -12.09 2.41
N GLY A 235 4.68 -11.41 2.39
CA GLY A 235 4.30 -10.43 3.40
C GLY A 235 4.12 -11.06 4.77
N MET A 236 3.56 -12.27 4.84
CA MET A 236 3.43 -13.07 6.06
C MET A 236 4.80 -13.47 6.63
N HIS A 237 5.69 -13.99 5.78
CA HIS A 237 7.06 -14.36 6.17
C HIS A 237 7.85 -13.15 6.65
N LEU A 238 7.80 -12.01 5.94
CA LEU A 238 8.47 -10.78 6.36
C LEU A 238 7.91 -10.27 7.69
N SER A 239 6.59 -10.29 7.88
CA SER A 239 5.95 -9.90 9.14
C SER A 239 6.46 -10.75 10.32
N GLN A 240 6.59 -12.07 10.14
CA GLN A 240 7.14 -12.95 11.16
C GLN A 240 8.63 -12.68 11.42
N GLN A 241 9.44 -12.67 10.37
CA GLN A 241 10.91 -12.65 10.47
C GLN A 241 11.49 -11.29 10.80
N ARG A 242 10.86 -10.20 10.32
CA ARG A 242 11.42 -8.85 10.33
C ARG A 242 10.59 -7.85 11.15
N ARG A 243 9.38 -8.23 11.59
CA ARG A 243 8.55 -7.41 12.49
C ARG A 243 8.27 -8.06 13.84
N GLY A 244 8.89 -9.22 14.13
CA GLY A 244 8.76 -9.96 15.38
C GLY A 244 7.32 -10.28 15.77
N ILE A 245 6.46 -10.49 14.77
CA ILE A 245 5.09 -10.95 14.98
C ILE A 245 5.12 -12.47 15.12
N GLU A 246 4.59 -13.00 16.22
CA GLU A 246 4.48 -14.44 16.45
C GLU A 246 3.82 -15.16 15.26
N ALA A 247 4.30 -16.35 14.89
CA ALA A 247 3.77 -17.12 13.77
C ALA A 247 2.24 -17.29 13.83
N LYS A 248 1.71 -17.63 15.01
CA LYS A 248 0.26 -17.80 15.23
C LYS A 248 -0.56 -16.51 15.07
N ARG A 249 0.07 -15.33 15.03
CA ARG A 249 -0.61 -14.03 14.84
C ARG A 249 -0.50 -13.54 13.40
N ASN A 250 0.17 -14.29 12.52
CA ASN A 250 0.24 -14.01 11.10
C ASN A 250 -0.76 -14.91 10.37
N LEU A 251 -1.81 -14.29 9.83
CA LEU A 251 -2.89 -15.00 9.14
C LEU A 251 -2.89 -14.57 7.68
N LEU A 252 -3.12 -15.51 6.77
CA LEU A 252 -3.28 -15.22 5.36
C LEU A 252 -4.76 -14.91 5.08
N LEU A 253 -5.05 -13.72 4.57
CA LEU A 253 -6.36 -13.35 4.07
C LEU A 253 -6.15 -12.70 2.71
N ALA A 254 -6.45 -13.45 1.65
CA ALA A 254 -6.32 -12.97 0.30
C ALA A 254 -7.10 -11.66 0.09
N THR A 255 -6.58 -10.77 -0.77
CA THR A 255 -7.33 -9.55 -1.13
C THR A 255 -8.65 -9.94 -1.78
N ILE A 256 -9.74 -9.27 -1.45
CA ILE A 256 -11.03 -9.61 -2.06
C ILE A 256 -11.14 -9.07 -3.49
N LEU A 257 -11.59 -9.93 -4.39
CA LEU A 257 -11.87 -9.58 -5.78
C LEU A 257 -13.36 -9.78 -6.07
N GLU A 258 -13.87 -9.00 -7.01
CA GLU A 258 -15.20 -9.21 -7.57
C GLU A 258 -15.11 -10.26 -8.69
N PRO A 259 -16.11 -11.15 -8.83
CA PRO A 259 -16.17 -12.06 -9.96
C PRO A 259 -16.04 -11.31 -11.29
N ALA A 260 -14.96 -11.55 -12.02
CA ALA A 260 -14.79 -10.96 -13.33
C ALA A 260 -15.66 -11.72 -14.35
N CYS A 261 -16.52 -10.97 -15.03
CA CYS A 261 -17.30 -11.46 -16.16
C CYS A 261 -16.83 -10.76 -17.42
N ARG A 262 -16.36 -11.54 -18.39
CA ARG A 262 -15.99 -11.07 -19.72
C ARG A 262 -17.27 -10.67 -20.47
N LYS A 263 -17.47 -9.38 -20.69
CA LYS A 263 -18.63 -8.82 -21.41
C LYS A 263 -18.42 -8.72 -22.91
N LEU A 264 -17.17 -8.64 -23.34
CA LEU A 264 -16.76 -8.56 -24.74
C LEU A 264 -15.90 -9.78 -25.08
N SER A 265 -16.04 -10.29 -26.30
CA SER A 265 -15.02 -11.18 -26.85
C SER A 265 -13.68 -10.42 -26.89
N ARG A 266 -12.57 -11.17 -26.93
CA ARG A 266 -11.24 -10.55 -26.98
C ARG A 266 -11.06 -9.66 -28.22
N SER A 267 -11.53 -10.13 -29.39
CA SER A 267 -11.55 -9.35 -30.64
C SER A 267 -12.37 -8.07 -30.48
N GLN A 268 -13.58 -8.13 -29.93
CA GLN A 268 -14.42 -6.93 -29.71
C GLN A 268 -13.75 -5.91 -28.79
N ALA A 269 -13.09 -6.38 -27.72
CA ALA A 269 -12.35 -5.50 -26.81
C ALA A 269 -11.14 -4.85 -27.49
N LYS A 270 -10.40 -5.59 -28.34
CA LYS A 270 -9.30 -5.05 -29.15
C LYS A 270 -9.80 -3.99 -30.15
N GLN A 271 -10.86 -4.28 -30.89
CA GLN A 271 -11.48 -3.34 -31.83
C GLN A 271 -11.91 -2.04 -31.13
N GLN A 272 -12.51 -2.14 -29.94
CA GLN A 272 -12.89 -0.96 -29.14
C GLN A 272 -11.68 -0.10 -28.74
N LEU A 273 -10.51 -0.71 -28.58
CA LEU A 273 -9.25 -0.04 -28.28
C LEU A 273 -8.49 0.44 -29.52
N GLY A 274 -9.01 0.18 -30.73
CA GLY A 274 -8.30 0.47 -31.98
C GLY A 274 -7.12 -0.47 -32.25
N ILE A 275 -7.13 -1.65 -31.64
CA ILE A 275 -6.11 -2.69 -31.79
C ILE A 275 -6.62 -3.74 -32.79
N ASP A 276 -5.75 -4.20 -33.69
CA ASP A 276 -6.06 -5.29 -34.62
C ASP A 276 -6.49 -6.54 -33.84
N GLU A 277 -7.63 -7.12 -34.20
CA GLU A 277 -8.18 -8.30 -33.54
C GLU A 277 -7.27 -9.54 -33.60
N ASN A 278 -6.43 -9.62 -34.63
CA ASN A 278 -5.48 -10.71 -34.87
C ASN A 278 -4.13 -10.50 -34.17
N SER A 279 -3.93 -9.36 -33.51
CA SER A 279 -2.72 -9.10 -32.72
C SER A 279 -2.64 -10.00 -31.49
N ILE A 280 -1.45 -10.22 -30.94
CA ILE A 280 -1.26 -10.80 -29.60
C ILE A 280 -0.91 -9.65 -28.65
N MET A 281 -1.86 -9.27 -27.80
CA MET A 281 -1.72 -8.13 -26.90
C MET A 281 -1.13 -8.56 -25.57
N LEU A 282 0.11 -8.12 -25.31
CA LEU A 282 0.72 -8.14 -23.99
C LEU A 282 0.25 -6.91 -23.21
N LEU A 283 -0.23 -7.09 -21.99
CA LEU A 283 -0.74 -6.02 -21.14
C LEU A 283 0.08 -5.91 -19.85
N SER A 284 0.45 -4.68 -19.48
CA SER A 284 0.99 -4.35 -18.16
C SER A 284 0.24 -3.17 -17.55
N ILE A 285 -0.10 -3.23 -16.27
CA ILE A 285 -0.78 -2.14 -15.56
C ILE A 285 -0.13 -1.91 -14.21
N ALA A 286 0.58 -0.79 -14.05
CA ALA A 286 1.20 -0.42 -12.78
C ALA A 286 1.46 1.09 -12.70
N ARG A 287 1.69 1.60 -11.48
CA ARG A 287 2.13 2.99 -11.29
C ARG A 287 3.52 3.18 -11.92
N ALA A 288 3.79 4.36 -12.49
CA ALA A 288 5.07 4.68 -13.13
C ALA A 288 6.31 4.26 -12.31
N VAL A 289 6.29 4.52 -10.99
CA VAL A 289 7.38 4.19 -10.05
C VAL A 289 7.74 2.70 -9.98
N LYS A 290 6.89 1.80 -10.51
CA LYS A 290 7.13 0.35 -10.53
C LYS A 290 7.89 -0.14 -11.76
N TYR A 291 8.07 0.73 -12.75
CA TYR A 291 8.74 0.41 -14.02
C TYR A 291 10.18 0.95 -14.09
N LYS A 292 10.86 1.06 -12.94
CA LYS A 292 12.22 1.62 -12.91
C LYS A 292 13.18 0.79 -13.75
N THR A 293 14.06 1.47 -14.49
CA THR A 293 15.11 0.81 -15.26
C THR A 293 16.10 0.08 -14.35
N VAL A 294 16.47 -1.14 -14.75
CA VAL A 294 17.40 -2.01 -14.00
C VAL A 294 18.58 -2.36 -14.89
N ASP A 295 19.79 -2.05 -14.42
CA ASP A 295 21.05 -2.34 -15.12
C ASP A 295 21.06 -1.86 -16.59
N GLY A 296 20.44 -0.71 -16.85
CA GLY A 296 20.35 -0.12 -18.19
C GLY A 296 19.29 -0.75 -19.10
N VAL A 297 18.47 -1.67 -18.59
CA VAL A 297 17.34 -2.26 -19.32
C VAL A 297 16.03 -1.74 -18.74
N SER A 298 15.30 -0.95 -19.52
CA SER A 298 13.96 -0.50 -19.15
C SER A 298 12.94 -1.64 -19.31
N PHE A 299 11.74 -1.44 -18.75
CA PHE A 299 10.63 -2.36 -18.96
C PHE A 299 10.28 -2.52 -20.46
N ALA A 300 10.36 -1.44 -21.25
CA ALA A 300 10.10 -1.50 -22.69
C ALA A 300 11.19 -2.27 -23.44
N ASP A 301 12.47 -2.04 -23.11
CA ASP A 301 13.61 -2.71 -23.77
C ASP A 301 13.51 -4.24 -23.65
N ALA A 302 13.03 -4.74 -22.51
CA ALA A 302 12.85 -6.17 -22.26
C ALA A 302 11.87 -6.88 -23.22
N HIS A 303 11.07 -6.14 -23.99
CA HIS A 303 10.11 -6.70 -24.94
C HIS A 303 10.51 -6.49 -26.40
N VAL A 304 11.56 -5.71 -26.68
CA VAL A 304 11.94 -5.34 -28.06
C VAL A 304 12.24 -6.57 -28.91
N GLU A 305 13.04 -7.51 -28.41
CA GLU A 305 13.43 -8.71 -29.16
C GLU A 305 12.25 -9.64 -29.44
N LEU A 306 11.33 -9.78 -28.48
CA LEU A 306 10.08 -10.51 -28.68
C LEU A 306 9.24 -9.87 -29.79
N LEU A 307 9.05 -8.55 -29.74
CA LEU A 307 8.22 -7.84 -30.71
C LEU A 307 8.87 -7.84 -32.11
N LYS A 308 10.20 -7.80 -32.23
CA LYS A 308 10.90 -8.01 -33.52
C LYS A 308 10.67 -9.40 -34.10
N ARG A 309 10.52 -10.42 -33.24
CA ARG A 309 10.28 -11.81 -33.67
C ARG A 309 8.84 -12.07 -34.12
N TYR A 310 7.87 -11.42 -33.47
CA TYR A 310 6.45 -11.63 -33.74
C TYR A 310 5.77 -10.32 -34.15
N ASP A 311 5.56 -10.13 -35.46
CA ASP A 311 4.99 -8.88 -36.02
C ASP A 311 3.58 -8.56 -35.52
N ARG A 312 2.80 -9.59 -35.16
CA ARG A 312 1.45 -9.45 -34.60
C ARG A 312 1.44 -9.16 -33.10
N ALA A 313 2.55 -9.31 -32.40
CA ALA A 313 2.60 -9.00 -30.98
C ALA A 313 2.70 -7.49 -30.76
N ILE A 314 2.01 -7.00 -29.72
CA ILE A 314 2.06 -5.62 -29.25
C ILE A 314 2.15 -5.58 -27.72
N LEU A 315 2.73 -4.52 -27.17
CA LEU A 315 2.74 -4.26 -25.74
C LEU A 315 1.92 -3.00 -25.44
N VAL A 316 0.96 -3.12 -24.53
CA VAL A 316 0.22 -1.98 -23.98
C VAL A 316 0.54 -1.86 -22.49
N ALA A 317 1.16 -0.76 -22.09
CA ALA A 317 1.53 -0.46 -20.71
C ALA A 317 0.70 0.74 -20.19
N ILE A 318 -0.02 0.54 -19.09
CA ILE A 318 -0.92 1.54 -18.50
C ILE A 318 -0.38 2.03 -17.16
N GLY A 319 -0.27 3.35 -17.02
CA GLY A 319 0.24 4.04 -15.84
C GLY A 319 1.61 4.73 -15.99
N PRO A 320 2.56 4.28 -16.84
CA PRO A 320 3.83 4.98 -17.02
C PRO A 320 3.77 6.18 -17.99
N GLY A 321 2.59 6.61 -18.48
CA GLY A 321 2.46 7.75 -19.40
C GLY A 321 3.00 9.11 -18.90
N HIS A 322 3.33 9.22 -17.61
CA HIS A 322 4.01 10.37 -17.01
C HIS A 322 5.28 9.96 -16.24
N SER A 323 5.89 8.82 -16.62
CA SER A 323 7.14 8.34 -16.04
C SER A 323 8.32 9.20 -16.45
N ASP A 324 9.34 9.27 -15.60
CA ASP A 324 10.65 9.84 -15.95
C ASP A 324 11.51 8.86 -16.77
N GLU A 325 11.05 7.62 -16.94
CA GLU A 325 11.69 6.59 -17.76
C GLU A 325 11.48 6.87 -19.27
N ASP A 326 12.57 6.89 -20.04
CA ASP A 326 12.52 7.11 -21.49
C ASP A 326 12.43 5.78 -22.26
N TRP A 327 11.27 5.53 -22.89
CA TRP A 327 11.03 4.34 -23.71
C TRP A 327 11.04 4.62 -25.21
N SER A 328 11.42 5.84 -25.62
CA SER A 328 11.33 6.30 -27.02
C SER A 328 12.12 5.40 -27.99
N ALA A 329 13.32 4.98 -27.60
CA ALA A 329 14.17 4.10 -28.40
C ALA A 329 13.52 2.72 -28.62
N ALA A 330 12.94 2.11 -27.59
CA ALA A 330 12.24 0.83 -27.70
C ALA A 330 10.98 0.94 -28.57
N ILE A 331 10.22 2.04 -28.42
CA ILE A 331 9.04 2.33 -29.24
C ILE A 331 9.44 2.47 -30.72
N GLN A 332 10.53 3.19 -31.01
CA GLN A 332 11.02 3.35 -32.37
C GLN A 332 11.46 2.00 -32.99
N GLN A 333 12.22 1.19 -32.24
CA GLN A 333 12.68 -0.13 -32.70
C GLN A 333 11.55 -1.11 -32.99
N THR A 334 10.39 -0.90 -32.36
CA THR A 334 9.20 -1.75 -32.54
C THR A 334 8.15 -1.12 -33.44
N GLN A 335 8.49 0.00 -34.10
CA GLN A 335 7.60 0.74 -35.01
C GLN A 335 6.27 1.14 -34.35
N GLY A 336 6.31 1.53 -33.07
CA GLY A 336 5.12 1.98 -32.32
C GLY A 336 4.27 0.87 -31.71
N ARG A 337 4.69 -0.40 -31.80
CA ARG A 337 3.97 -1.55 -31.20
C ARG A 337 4.08 -1.63 -29.67
N ILE A 338 4.94 -0.81 -29.07
CA ILE A 338 4.91 -0.51 -27.63
C ILE A 338 4.07 0.76 -27.43
N GLN A 339 2.92 0.63 -26.78
CA GLN A 339 1.98 1.71 -26.48
C GLN A 339 2.01 2.03 -24.98
N VAL A 340 2.22 3.31 -24.65
CA VAL A 340 2.32 3.80 -23.28
C VAL A 340 1.15 4.72 -22.97
N LEU A 341 0.36 4.36 -21.96
CA LEU A 341 -0.84 5.10 -21.55
C LEU A 341 -0.69 5.64 -20.12
N GLY A 342 -1.39 6.76 -19.85
CA GLY A 342 -1.52 7.31 -18.49
C GLY A 342 -2.37 6.43 -17.57
N GLU A 343 -2.43 6.80 -16.30
CA GLU A 343 -3.31 6.12 -15.33
C GLU A 343 -4.79 6.31 -15.73
N THR A 344 -5.58 5.22 -15.67
CA THR A 344 -7.02 5.25 -15.97
C THR A 344 -7.82 4.43 -14.96
N LYS A 345 -9.08 4.83 -14.75
CA LYS A 345 -10.05 4.04 -13.97
C LYS A 345 -10.62 2.87 -14.78
N ASP A 346 -10.60 2.97 -16.11
CA ASP A 346 -11.30 2.06 -17.02
C ASP A 346 -10.37 0.96 -17.55
N THR A 347 -9.82 0.15 -16.64
CA THR A 347 -8.86 -0.93 -16.98
C THR A 347 -9.54 -2.21 -17.50
N ALA A 348 -10.84 -2.38 -17.26
CA ALA A 348 -11.57 -3.61 -17.58
C ALA A 348 -11.51 -3.98 -19.07
N VAL A 349 -11.64 -3.01 -19.98
CA VAL A 349 -11.57 -3.26 -21.42
C VAL A 349 -10.21 -3.82 -21.85
N PHE A 350 -9.12 -3.36 -21.21
CA PHE A 350 -7.77 -3.84 -21.49
C PHE A 350 -7.57 -5.28 -21.02
N TYR A 351 -8.07 -5.64 -19.82
CA TYR A 351 -8.03 -7.03 -19.37
C TYR A 351 -8.85 -7.97 -20.28
N GLN A 352 -9.98 -7.49 -20.82
CA GLN A 352 -10.73 -8.27 -21.81
C GLN A 352 -9.99 -8.40 -23.15
N ALA A 353 -9.24 -7.39 -23.57
CA ALA A 353 -8.47 -7.42 -24.82
C ALA A 353 -7.18 -8.24 -24.73
N ALA A 354 -6.58 -8.34 -23.55
CA ALA A 354 -5.27 -8.97 -23.36
C ALA A 354 -5.25 -10.48 -23.69
N ASP A 355 -4.16 -10.89 -24.32
CA ASP A 355 -3.80 -12.30 -24.55
C ASP A 355 -2.84 -12.80 -23.48
N ILE A 356 -1.92 -11.95 -23.05
CA ILE A 356 -0.89 -12.24 -22.04
C ILE A 356 -0.78 -11.05 -21.10
N TYR A 357 -0.69 -11.29 -19.79
CA TYR A 357 -0.36 -10.25 -18.83
C TYR A 357 1.11 -10.35 -18.43
N VAL A 358 1.81 -9.22 -18.46
CA VAL A 358 3.20 -9.10 -18.05
C VAL A 358 3.31 -8.13 -16.87
N ASP A 359 3.74 -8.66 -15.73
CA ASP A 359 3.82 -7.87 -14.50
C ASP A 359 4.96 -6.86 -14.53
N SER A 360 4.77 -5.72 -13.84
CA SER A 360 5.82 -4.73 -13.73
C SER A 360 7.02 -5.30 -12.98
N PHE A 361 8.22 -4.93 -13.40
CA PHE A 361 9.46 -5.23 -12.70
C PHE A 361 10.36 -3.98 -12.74
N PRO A 362 11.25 -3.80 -11.76
CA PRO A 362 11.63 -4.75 -10.69
C PRO A 362 10.63 -4.84 -9.53
N PHE A 363 9.55 -4.05 -9.54
CA PHE A 363 8.54 -4.08 -8.48
C PHE A 363 7.16 -4.44 -9.03
N VAL A 364 6.54 -5.47 -8.45
CA VAL A 364 5.30 -6.05 -8.99
C VAL A 364 4.03 -5.22 -8.75
N SER A 365 2.99 -5.49 -9.53
CA SER A 365 1.64 -4.95 -9.32
C SER A 365 0.64 -6.01 -8.84
N ILE A 366 0.62 -6.19 -7.51
CA ILE A 366 -0.21 -7.16 -6.77
C ILE A 366 -1.66 -7.26 -7.28
N THR A 367 -2.38 -6.13 -7.36
CA THR A 367 -3.80 -6.15 -7.74
C THR A 367 -4.01 -6.35 -9.24
N SER A 368 -3.13 -5.79 -10.07
CA SER A 368 -3.32 -5.78 -11.51
C SER A 368 -3.18 -7.18 -12.13
N ILE A 369 -2.24 -7.98 -11.63
CA ILE A 369 -2.04 -9.36 -12.09
C ILE A 369 -3.19 -10.28 -11.67
N LEU A 370 -3.75 -10.08 -10.48
CA LEU A 370 -4.96 -10.77 -10.01
C LEU A 370 -6.19 -10.39 -10.84
N GLU A 371 -6.34 -9.10 -11.18
CA GLU A 371 -7.42 -8.65 -12.07
C GLU A 371 -7.27 -9.27 -13.47
N ALA A 372 -6.06 -9.34 -14.03
CA ALA A 372 -5.82 -10.02 -15.32
C ALA A 372 -6.15 -11.52 -15.27
N GLY A 373 -5.65 -12.23 -14.25
CA GLY A 373 -5.95 -13.65 -14.05
C GLY A 373 -7.45 -13.92 -13.87
N SER A 374 -8.20 -12.99 -13.28
CA SER A 374 -9.66 -13.09 -13.14
C SER A 374 -10.38 -13.12 -14.50
N TYR A 375 -9.81 -12.51 -15.54
CA TYR A 375 -10.31 -12.56 -16.93
C TYR A 375 -9.81 -13.78 -17.73
N GLY A 376 -9.11 -14.71 -17.07
CA GLY A 376 -8.51 -15.89 -17.71
C GLY A 376 -7.31 -15.54 -18.58
N VAL A 377 -6.55 -14.48 -18.21
CA VAL A 377 -5.34 -14.08 -18.93
C VAL A 377 -4.13 -14.72 -18.23
N PRO A 378 -3.32 -15.54 -18.92
CA PRO A 378 -2.10 -16.09 -18.34
C PRO A 378 -1.12 -14.96 -18.03
N SER A 379 -0.40 -15.10 -16.93
CA SER A 379 0.45 -14.04 -16.39
C SER A 379 1.90 -14.49 -16.28
N VAL A 380 2.81 -13.58 -16.64
CA VAL A 380 4.26 -13.77 -16.50
C VAL A 380 4.83 -12.66 -15.62
N SER A 381 5.66 -13.03 -14.66
CA SER A 381 6.36 -12.09 -13.77
C SER A 381 7.86 -12.31 -13.88
N ARG A 382 8.62 -11.24 -14.13
CA ARG A 382 10.08 -11.26 -14.02
C ARG A 382 10.48 -10.93 -12.58
N TYR A 383 11.27 -11.79 -11.98
CA TYR A 383 11.80 -11.66 -10.62
C TYR A 383 13.33 -11.64 -10.67
N PRO A 384 13.94 -10.45 -10.86
CA PRO A 384 15.38 -10.33 -11.09
C PRO A 384 16.24 -10.47 -9.82
N TYR A 385 15.66 -10.94 -8.70
CA TYR A 385 16.36 -11.06 -7.43
C TYR A 385 16.89 -12.48 -7.23
N SER A 386 18.10 -12.58 -6.68
CA SER A 386 18.80 -13.85 -6.48
C SER A 386 18.21 -14.68 -5.34
N SER A 387 17.69 -14.03 -4.29
CA SER A 387 17.15 -14.65 -3.08
C SER A 387 15.62 -14.65 -3.03
N ASP A 388 15.05 -15.68 -2.41
CA ASP A 388 13.62 -15.72 -2.06
C ASP A 388 13.27 -14.77 -0.91
N LEU A 389 14.26 -14.25 -0.18
CA LEU A 389 14.07 -13.18 0.82
C LEU A 389 13.48 -11.89 0.21
N CYS A 390 13.65 -11.70 -1.10
CA CYS A 390 13.05 -10.59 -1.84
C CYS A 390 11.60 -10.85 -2.27
N GLY A 391 10.93 -11.88 -1.73
CA GLY A 391 9.57 -12.27 -2.14
C GLY A 391 8.56 -11.11 -2.16
N VAL A 392 8.68 -10.15 -1.24
CA VAL A 392 7.82 -8.95 -1.19
C VAL A 392 8.01 -7.99 -2.37
N LEU A 393 9.09 -8.14 -3.13
CA LEU A 393 9.33 -7.41 -4.38
C LEU A 393 8.78 -8.18 -5.60
N GLY A 394 8.42 -9.44 -5.42
CA GLY A 394 7.87 -10.35 -6.43
C GLY A 394 6.38 -10.65 -6.25
N SER A 395 5.84 -11.48 -7.14
CA SER A 395 4.43 -11.86 -7.19
C SER A 395 4.23 -13.28 -6.63
N ASP A 396 3.48 -13.37 -5.53
CA ASP A 396 3.17 -14.61 -4.81
C ASP A 396 1.80 -14.54 -4.12
N MET A 397 0.88 -13.79 -4.73
CA MET A 397 -0.49 -13.67 -4.22
C MET A 397 -1.19 -15.04 -4.22
N PRO A 398 -2.03 -15.32 -3.21
CA PRO A 398 -2.91 -16.48 -3.22
C PRO A 398 -3.70 -16.55 -4.54
N GLY A 399 -4.07 -17.75 -4.97
CA GLY A 399 -4.74 -17.97 -6.26
C GLY A 399 -3.81 -17.94 -7.49
N LEU A 400 -2.57 -17.44 -7.39
CA LEU A 400 -1.60 -17.47 -8.48
C LEU A 400 -0.60 -18.64 -8.40
N THR A 401 -0.41 -19.19 -7.20
CA THR A 401 0.56 -20.28 -6.95
C THR A 401 0.33 -21.47 -7.88
N GLY A 402 1.40 -21.89 -8.57
CA GLY A 402 1.42 -22.98 -9.54
C GLY A 402 0.87 -22.63 -10.93
N ASN A 403 0.33 -21.42 -11.15
CA ASN A 403 -0.16 -20.98 -12.47
C ASN A 403 0.51 -19.69 -12.97
N LEU A 404 1.11 -18.88 -12.08
CA LEU A 404 1.96 -17.77 -12.46
C LEU A 404 3.30 -18.30 -12.99
N ILE A 405 3.67 -17.92 -14.22
CA ILE A 405 5.02 -18.19 -14.70
C ILE A 405 5.95 -17.09 -14.17
N ARG A 406 6.89 -17.49 -13.32
CA ARG A 406 7.88 -16.59 -12.75
C ARG A 406 9.26 -16.95 -13.28
N VAL A 407 9.91 -15.98 -13.89
CA VAL A 407 11.22 -16.13 -14.52
C VAL A 407 12.24 -15.21 -13.85
N ARG A 408 13.53 -15.53 -13.94
CA ARG A 408 14.59 -14.71 -13.31
C ARG A 408 15.27 -13.75 -14.28
N ASP A 409 15.62 -14.23 -15.47
CA ASP A 409 16.38 -13.46 -16.46
C ASP A 409 15.58 -13.17 -17.73
N LEU A 410 16.17 -12.35 -18.62
CA LEU A 410 15.52 -11.88 -19.85
C LEU A 410 15.43 -12.96 -20.94
N GLU A 411 16.36 -13.93 -20.93
CA GLU A 411 16.38 -15.01 -21.91
C GLU A 411 15.21 -15.96 -21.63
N GLU A 412 15.07 -16.40 -20.38
CA GLU A 412 13.93 -17.19 -19.90
C GLU A 412 12.62 -16.42 -20.10
N TYR A 413 12.58 -15.13 -19.79
CA TYR A 413 11.41 -14.27 -20.02
C TYR A 413 10.98 -14.26 -21.48
N THR A 414 11.93 -14.07 -22.39
CA THR A 414 11.66 -14.05 -23.84
C THR A 414 11.20 -15.42 -24.34
N ALA A 415 11.80 -16.51 -23.84
CA ALA A 415 11.42 -17.88 -24.21
C ALA A 415 9.99 -18.23 -23.75
N VAL A 416 9.64 -17.89 -22.51
CA VAL A 416 8.28 -18.09 -21.96
C VAL A 416 7.26 -17.28 -22.75
N LEU A 417 7.54 -16.01 -23.02
CA LEU A 417 6.64 -15.17 -23.80
C LEU A 417 6.49 -15.67 -25.24
N SER A 418 7.57 -16.14 -25.86
CA SER A 418 7.54 -16.76 -27.20
C SER A 418 6.59 -17.96 -27.22
N ARG A 419 6.72 -18.88 -26.26
CA ARG A 419 5.79 -20.03 -26.14
C ARG A 419 4.35 -19.57 -25.96
N LEU A 420 4.11 -18.58 -25.11
CA LEU A 420 2.75 -18.06 -24.91
C LEU A 420 2.20 -17.36 -26.16
N VAL A 421 3.04 -16.79 -27.04
CA VAL A 421 2.61 -16.20 -28.32
C VAL A 421 2.24 -17.29 -29.32
N GLU A 422 3.06 -18.34 -29.42
CA GLU A 422 2.96 -19.42 -30.42
C GLU A 422 1.90 -20.47 -30.08
N ASP A 423 1.77 -20.86 -28.81
CA ASP A 423 0.93 -21.96 -28.34
C ASP A 423 -0.36 -21.42 -27.70
N GLU A 424 -1.41 -21.31 -28.53
CA GLU A 424 -2.72 -20.82 -28.08
C GLU A 424 -3.38 -21.75 -27.06
N GLU A 425 -3.26 -23.06 -27.21
CA GLU A 425 -3.86 -24.03 -26.29
C GLU A 425 -3.24 -23.91 -24.89
N PHE A 426 -1.91 -23.83 -24.82
CA PHE A 426 -1.20 -23.59 -23.57
C PHE A 426 -1.57 -22.23 -22.95
N ARG A 427 -1.63 -21.17 -23.77
CA ARG A 427 -2.01 -19.82 -23.33
C ARG A 427 -3.41 -19.82 -22.70
N LEU A 428 -4.40 -20.43 -23.36
CA LEU A 428 -5.78 -20.47 -22.88
C LEU A 428 -5.95 -21.37 -21.65
N SER A 429 -5.38 -22.57 -21.66
CA SER A 429 -5.47 -23.52 -20.55
C SER A 429 -4.83 -22.96 -19.26
N LEU A 430 -3.67 -22.30 -19.37
CA LEU A 430 -3.01 -21.66 -18.24
C LEU A 430 -3.84 -20.49 -17.69
N GLY A 431 -4.42 -19.68 -18.57
CA GLY A 431 -5.30 -18.58 -18.21
C GLY A 431 -6.54 -19.06 -17.45
N GLU A 432 -7.20 -20.12 -17.95
CA GLU A 432 -8.38 -20.71 -17.31
C GLU A 432 -8.05 -21.36 -15.96
N ALA A 433 -6.94 -22.10 -15.87
CA ALA A 433 -6.45 -22.64 -14.60
C ALA A 433 -6.20 -21.53 -13.58
N THR A 434 -5.60 -20.41 -13.99
CA THR A 434 -5.37 -19.22 -13.15
C THR A 434 -6.69 -18.65 -12.64
N ARG A 435 -7.65 -18.43 -13.53
CA ARG A 435 -8.98 -17.91 -13.16
C ARG A 435 -9.68 -18.80 -12.14
N ASN A 436 -9.64 -20.11 -12.34
CA ASN A 436 -10.30 -21.07 -11.45
C ASN A 436 -9.70 -21.05 -10.03
N LYS A 437 -8.36 -20.96 -9.90
CA LYS A 437 -7.71 -20.82 -8.60
C LYS A 437 -8.04 -19.48 -7.94
N ILE A 438 -8.04 -18.38 -8.71
CA ILE A 438 -8.44 -17.06 -8.19
C ILE A 438 -9.88 -17.09 -7.69
N ALA A 439 -10.81 -17.69 -8.46
CA ALA A 439 -12.21 -17.82 -8.06
C ALA A 439 -12.36 -18.58 -6.74
N ALA A 440 -11.64 -19.69 -6.59
CA ALA A 440 -11.66 -20.54 -5.40
C ALA A 440 -11.02 -19.90 -4.15
N THR A 441 -10.38 -18.72 -4.28
CA THR A 441 -9.64 -18.05 -3.19
C THR A 441 -10.17 -16.64 -2.89
N HIS A 442 -10.54 -15.88 -3.92
CA HIS A 442 -10.81 -14.43 -3.79
C HIS A 442 -12.29 -14.06 -3.89
N TRP A 443 -13.18 -14.98 -4.30
CA TRP A 443 -14.57 -14.66 -4.63
C TRP A 443 -15.56 -15.27 -3.66
N GLY A 444 -16.60 -14.50 -3.33
CA GLY A 444 -17.83 -14.97 -2.70
C GLY A 444 -17.59 -15.78 -1.43
N SER A 445 -18.25 -16.93 -1.33
CA SER A 445 -18.22 -17.79 -0.14
C SER A 445 -16.83 -18.29 0.23
N HIS A 446 -15.93 -18.49 -0.74
CA HIS A 446 -14.56 -18.92 -0.44
C HIS A 446 -13.81 -17.88 0.39
N TRP A 447 -13.88 -16.62 -0.03
CA TRP A 447 -13.26 -15.53 0.71
C TRP A 447 -13.99 -15.25 2.04
N GLN A 448 -15.33 -15.32 2.05
CA GLN A 448 -16.13 -15.16 3.28
C GLN A 448 -15.80 -16.23 4.34
N ASN A 449 -15.57 -17.48 3.93
CA ASN A 449 -15.16 -18.54 4.85
C ASN A 449 -13.80 -18.23 5.48
N ALA A 450 -12.80 -17.83 4.68
CA ALA A 450 -11.49 -17.42 5.19
C ALA A 450 -11.59 -16.22 6.15
N LEU A 451 -12.49 -15.27 5.86
CA LEU A 451 -12.77 -14.14 6.76
C LEU A 451 -13.38 -14.61 8.09
N ASN A 452 -14.36 -15.51 8.03
CA ASN A 452 -15.04 -16.05 9.21
C ASN A 452 -14.07 -16.84 10.11
N GLU A 453 -13.18 -17.63 9.51
CA GLU A 453 -12.09 -18.32 10.20
C GLU A 453 -11.14 -17.33 10.87
N LEU A 454 -10.70 -16.30 10.14
CA LEU A 454 -9.83 -15.26 10.68
C LEU A 454 -10.46 -14.57 11.89
N TYR A 455 -11.72 -14.14 11.80
CA TYR A 455 -12.41 -13.47 12.90
C TYR A 455 -12.60 -14.37 14.11
N SER A 456 -13.00 -15.63 13.90
CA SER A 456 -13.15 -16.61 14.97
C SER A 456 -11.82 -16.89 15.66
N TYR A 457 -10.74 -17.01 14.88
CA TYR A 457 -9.40 -17.24 15.39
C TYR A 457 -8.89 -16.05 16.21
N VAL A 458 -9.03 -14.83 15.70
CA VAL A 458 -8.59 -13.60 16.38
C VAL A 458 -9.34 -13.38 17.70
N VAL A 459 -10.64 -13.68 17.73
CA VAL A 459 -11.46 -13.64 18.95
C VAL A 459 -11.03 -14.70 19.96
N ALA A 460 -10.54 -15.87 19.52
CA ALA A 460 -10.06 -16.91 20.41
C ALA A 460 -8.62 -16.67 20.91
N LEU A 461 -7.84 -15.82 20.24
CA LEU A 461 -6.46 -15.53 20.63
C LEU A 461 -6.40 -14.78 21.97
N PRO A 462 -5.46 -15.15 22.87
CA PRO A 462 -5.13 -14.32 24.01
C PRO A 462 -4.71 -12.92 23.54
N LYS A 463 -5.28 -11.89 24.17
CA LYS A 463 -4.91 -10.49 23.91
C LYS A 463 -3.40 -10.33 24.05
N LYS A 464 -2.78 -9.69 23.07
CA LYS A 464 -1.34 -9.40 23.12
C LYS A 464 -1.07 -8.30 24.15
N THR A 465 0.04 -8.40 24.88
CA THR A 465 0.60 -7.25 25.61
C THR A 465 1.00 -6.19 24.59
N ALA A 466 0.69 -4.91 24.86
CA ALA A 466 1.15 -3.81 24.03
C ALA A 466 2.65 -3.54 24.28
N THR A 467 3.48 -4.49 23.87
CA THR A 467 4.95 -4.42 23.83
C THR A 467 5.47 -5.12 22.57
N LEU A 468 6.62 -4.65 22.09
CA LEU A 468 7.40 -5.28 21.04
C LEU A 468 8.81 -5.46 21.59
N ASP A 469 9.22 -6.70 21.79
CA ASP A 469 10.53 -7.02 22.34
C ASP A 469 11.54 -7.22 21.20
N LEU A 470 11.65 -6.18 20.35
CA LEU A 470 12.60 -6.09 19.25
C LEU A 470 13.56 -4.93 19.49
N VAL A 471 14.81 -5.13 19.09
CA VAL A 471 15.81 -4.07 19.02
C VAL A 471 15.74 -3.45 17.62
N ASP A 472 15.76 -2.12 17.55
CA ASP A 472 15.78 -1.38 16.29
C ASP A 472 17.17 -1.48 15.64
N GLU A 473 17.44 -2.62 15.01
CA GLU A 473 18.69 -2.88 14.31
C GLU A 473 18.55 -2.67 12.81
N MET A 474 19.56 -2.02 12.24
CA MET A 474 19.65 -1.74 10.81
C MET A 474 20.16 -2.98 10.06
N SER A 475 19.39 -3.47 9.10
CA SER A 475 19.80 -4.49 8.13
C SER A 475 20.34 -3.85 6.84
N LEU A 476 21.47 -4.36 6.35
CA LEU A 476 22.00 -4.10 5.01
C LEU A 476 21.99 -5.38 4.15
N GLY A 477 21.13 -6.33 4.51
CA GLY A 477 20.86 -7.54 3.73
C GLY A 477 19.68 -7.37 2.77
N GLU A 478 19.30 -8.46 2.12
CA GLU A 478 18.08 -8.49 1.31
C GLU A 478 16.84 -8.68 2.20
N PRO A 479 15.68 -8.07 1.85
CA PRO A 479 15.45 -7.19 0.70
C PRO A 479 15.83 -5.72 0.92
N ASP A 480 16.33 -5.34 2.11
CA ASP A 480 16.50 -3.96 2.54
C ASP A 480 17.30 -3.11 1.56
N ILE A 481 18.41 -3.64 1.03
CA ILE A 481 19.30 -2.94 0.10
C ILE A 481 18.65 -2.52 -1.22
N PHE A 482 17.53 -3.13 -1.64
CA PHE A 482 16.86 -2.78 -2.89
C PHE A 482 15.76 -1.72 -2.72
N LEU A 483 15.20 -1.59 -1.52
CA LEU A 483 14.08 -0.70 -1.25
C LEU A 483 14.42 0.79 -1.44
N PRO A 484 15.63 1.28 -1.09
CA PRO A 484 16.02 2.65 -1.35
C PRO A 484 15.91 3.06 -2.82
N SER A 485 16.24 2.17 -3.76
CA SER A 485 16.17 2.46 -5.18
C SER A 485 14.72 2.50 -5.70
N VAL A 486 13.75 1.97 -4.97
CA VAL A 486 12.31 2.04 -5.34
C VAL A 486 11.75 3.43 -5.02
N ASN A 487 12.02 3.96 -3.83
CA ASN A 487 11.45 5.22 -3.37
C ASN A 487 12.43 5.98 -2.46
N GLN A 488 12.48 7.30 -2.64
CA GLN A 488 13.21 8.24 -1.80
C GLN A 488 12.43 9.56 -1.74
N THR A 489 12.61 10.29 -0.65
CA THR A 489 12.11 11.66 -0.51
C THR A 489 12.97 12.47 0.44
N ASP A 490 13.01 13.78 0.26
CA ASP A 490 13.71 14.65 1.19
C ASP A 490 12.92 14.83 2.51
N LEU A 491 13.65 14.89 3.62
CA LEU A 491 13.06 15.10 4.95
C LEU A 491 12.18 16.36 5.02
N LYS A 492 12.56 17.42 4.29
CA LYS A 492 11.83 18.69 4.30
C LYS A 492 10.43 18.51 3.73
N THR A 493 10.27 17.76 2.64
CA THR A 493 8.96 17.42 2.07
C THR A 493 8.08 16.66 3.08
N VAL A 494 8.64 15.67 3.77
CA VAL A 494 7.94 14.93 4.85
C VAL A 494 7.51 15.87 5.98
N MET A 495 8.41 16.74 6.43
CA MET A 495 8.12 17.72 7.48
C MET A 495 7.03 18.71 7.06
N HIS A 496 7.10 19.27 5.85
CA HIS A 496 6.09 20.19 5.33
C HIS A 496 4.71 19.58 5.24
N TRP A 497 4.60 18.29 4.94
CA TRP A 497 3.33 17.57 4.88
C TRP A 497 2.63 17.45 6.24
N HIS A 498 3.42 17.21 7.30
CA HIS A 498 2.90 16.96 8.66
C HIS A 498 2.88 18.20 9.56
N MET A 499 3.61 19.26 9.21
CA MET A 499 3.66 20.52 9.95
C MET A 499 2.27 21.12 10.33
N PRO A 500 1.22 21.06 9.49
CA PRO A 500 -0.11 21.56 9.86
C PRO A 500 -0.75 20.85 11.05
N LEU A 501 -0.27 19.67 11.43
CA LEU A 501 -0.74 18.89 12.58
C LEU A 501 -0.10 19.36 13.89
N MET A 502 1.04 20.05 13.85
CA MET A 502 1.75 20.51 15.05
C MET A 502 1.00 21.63 15.77
N PRO A 503 1.10 21.75 17.11
CA PRO A 503 0.68 22.95 17.81
C PRO A 503 1.45 24.19 17.32
N PHE A 504 0.84 25.37 17.40
CA PHE A 504 1.37 26.59 16.76
C PHE A 504 2.82 26.92 17.16
N LYS A 505 3.16 26.85 18.46
CA LYS A 505 4.51 27.16 18.96
C LYS A 505 5.56 26.26 18.30
N GLN A 506 5.34 24.94 18.30
CA GLN A 506 6.25 23.97 17.70
C GLN A 506 6.28 24.08 16.19
N ARG A 507 5.14 24.38 15.56
CA ARG A 507 5.04 24.64 14.12
C ARG A 507 5.92 25.83 13.70
N LEU A 508 5.84 26.93 14.45
CA LEU A 508 6.65 28.13 14.22
C LEU A 508 8.14 27.84 14.41
N GLN A 509 8.51 27.12 15.47
CA GLN A 509 9.90 26.70 15.70
C GLN A 509 10.44 25.84 14.56
N LEU A 510 9.68 24.83 14.11
CA LEU A 510 10.08 23.99 12.99
C LEU A 510 10.22 24.81 11.70
N TRP A 511 9.27 25.70 11.42
CA TRP A 511 9.33 26.57 10.25
C TRP A 511 10.56 27.48 10.27
N LEU A 512 10.88 28.11 11.42
CA LEU A 512 12.09 28.93 11.57
C LEU A 512 13.37 28.11 11.32
N ASN A 513 13.43 26.88 11.84
CA ASN A 513 14.56 25.97 11.61
C ASN A 513 14.71 25.60 10.13
N LEU A 514 13.60 25.33 9.44
CA LEU A 514 13.62 25.02 8.01
C LEU A 514 13.97 26.24 7.15
N VAL A 515 13.52 27.45 7.54
CA VAL A 515 13.92 28.71 6.89
C VAL A 515 15.41 28.94 7.08
N LYS A 516 15.95 28.72 8.29
CA LYS A 516 17.39 28.85 8.55
C LYS A 516 18.22 27.88 7.71
N LYS A 517 17.73 26.65 7.51
CA LYS A 517 18.46 25.60 6.77
C LYS A 517 18.31 25.70 5.25
N TYR A 518 17.12 26.07 4.75
CA TYR A 518 16.78 25.98 3.32
C TYR A 518 16.33 27.32 2.69
N GLY A 519 16.27 28.40 3.46
CA GLY A 519 15.87 29.74 3.02
C GLY A 519 14.34 29.95 2.94
N PHE A 520 13.93 31.22 2.84
CA PHE A 520 12.52 31.63 2.77
C PHE A 520 11.81 31.21 1.48
N ARG A 521 12.52 31.21 0.33
CA ARG A 521 11.95 30.80 -0.97
C ARG A 521 11.37 29.39 -0.95
N ASN A 522 11.95 28.55 -0.09
CA ASN A 522 11.62 27.15 0.06
C ASN A 522 10.63 26.86 1.20
N ASN A 523 10.22 27.88 1.97
CA ASN A 523 9.45 27.74 3.20
C ASN A 523 8.41 28.86 3.32
N HIS A 524 7.42 28.85 2.45
CA HIS A 524 6.35 29.85 2.42
C HIS A 524 5.53 29.90 3.72
N LEU A 525 4.96 31.07 4.03
CA LEU A 525 4.17 31.30 5.25
C LEU A 525 2.91 30.42 5.34
N ASN A 526 2.40 29.92 4.22
CA ASN A 526 1.23 29.02 4.21
C ASN A 526 1.50 27.68 4.92
N PHE A 527 2.76 27.28 5.12
CA PHE A 527 3.10 26.12 5.93
C PHE A 527 2.78 26.30 7.43
N LEU A 528 2.69 27.54 7.91
CA LEU A 528 2.25 27.86 9.27
C LEU A 528 0.74 27.72 9.46
N LEU A 529 -0.04 27.60 8.38
CA LEU A 529 -1.49 27.45 8.49
C LEU A 529 -1.86 26.08 9.11
N PRO A 530 -2.80 26.04 10.07
CA PRO A 530 -3.32 24.78 10.58
C PRO A 530 -4.06 24.04 9.46
N GLU A 531 -4.15 22.71 9.59
CA GLU A 531 -4.67 21.82 8.54
C GLU A 531 -5.96 22.36 7.87
N LYS A 532 -6.99 22.74 8.65
CA LYS A 532 -8.25 23.27 8.11
C LYS A 532 -8.09 24.53 7.26
N LEU A 533 -7.26 25.48 7.69
CA LEU A 533 -7.01 26.71 6.96
C LEU A 533 -6.15 26.47 5.72
N ARG A 534 -5.17 25.56 5.84
CA ARG A 534 -4.32 25.17 4.72
C ARG A 534 -5.16 24.49 3.62
N SER A 535 -6.05 23.57 3.96
CA SER A 535 -6.94 22.94 2.99
C SER A 535 -7.83 23.98 2.28
N ARG A 536 -8.42 24.93 3.02
CA ARG A 536 -9.21 26.04 2.44
C ARG A 536 -8.37 26.91 1.51
N TYR A 537 -7.14 27.26 1.89
CA TYR A 537 -6.22 28.03 1.05
C TYR A 537 -5.97 27.35 -0.30
N TYR A 538 -5.69 26.04 -0.31
CA TYR A 538 -5.44 25.31 -1.55
C TYR A 538 -6.71 25.07 -2.37
N LEU A 539 -7.86 24.84 -1.74
CA LEU A 539 -9.17 24.77 -2.41
C LEU A 539 -9.48 26.08 -3.17
N LEU A 540 -9.33 27.22 -2.50
CA LEU A 540 -9.54 28.54 -3.12
C LEU A 540 -8.56 28.77 -4.27
N ARG A 541 -7.28 28.42 -4.09
CA ARG A 541 -6.27 28.59 -5.15
C ARG A 541 -6.53 27.69 -6.36
N ARG A 542 -6.96 26.45 -6.15
CA ARG A 542 -7.34 25.51 -7.22
C ARG A 542 -8.55 26.03 -8.00
N ASN A 543 -9.54 26.59 -7.31
CA ASN A 543 -10.69 27.23 -7.94
C ASN A 543 -10.28 28.52 -8.69
N TYR A 544 -9.32 29.28 -8.17
CA TYR A 544 -8.78 30.48 -8.82
C TYR A 544 -7.99 30.17 -10.10
N SER A 545 -7.18 29.11 -10.09
CA SER A 545 -6.46 28.64 -11.28
C SER A 545 -7.40 28.03 -12.32
N HIS A 546 -8.51 27.39 -11.89
CA HIS A 546 -9.55 26.91 -12.80
C HIS A 546 -10.35 28.07 -13.42
N TRP A 547 -10.68 29.11 -12.65
CA TRP A 547 -11.34 30.33 -13.13
C TRP A 547 -10.50 31.12 -14.14
N HIS A 548 -9.18 31.20 -13.94
CA HIS A 548 -8.28 31.87 -14.89
C HIS A 548 -8.01 31.06 -16.16
N PHE A 549 -8.08 29.72 -16.09
CA PHE A 549 -8.00 28.86 -17.27
C PHE A 549 -9.23 29.01 -18.18
N LEU A 550 -10.42 29.19 -17.58
CA LEU A 550 -11.67 29.43 -18.31
C LEU A 550 -11.78 30.83 -18.93
N ARG A 551 -11.01 31.83 -18.45
CA ARG A 551 -10.93 33.17 -19.05
C ARG A 551 -9.87 33.30 -20.16
N ARG A 552 -9.05 32.25 -20.39
CA ARG A 552 -8.01 32.21 -21.43
C ARG A 552 -8.32 31.23 -22.56
N ARG A 553 -9.55 30.71 -22.63
CA ARG A 553 -10.07 29.99 -23.79
C ARG A 553 -11.06 30.84 -24.54
#